data_AF-A0AAW7T518-F1
#
_entry.id   AF-A0AAW7T518-F1
#
_cell.length_a   1.000
_cell.length_b   1.000
_cell.length_c   1.000
_cell.angle_alpha   90.00
_cell.angle_beta   90.00
_cell.angle_gamma   90.00
#
_symmetry.space_group_name_H-M   'P 1'
#
loop_
_entity.id
_entity.type
_entity.pdbx_description
1 polymer ?
#
loop_
_entity_poly.entity_id
_entity_poly.type
_entity_poly.pdbx_seq_one_letter_code
_entity_poly.pdbx_strand_id
1 'polypeptide(L)'
;MSDSFGVVEDKIFETEYFLKRLHESRSMSFEASCFFSAFISASRSVTFSLQAAMSGVAGFNDWYEEARKSLKADQLAKYFVEVRNDVVHKGRNPLNRVPLEHLREHLSRQMHTRDNSHILVIPNASQSGQSTLVDAVSACKDFFTSLLALVFKCYSTFRAVVDPRWYFTEENFISTGRTLEDALNELGYPPSWGQFAPSGAGAWKTLRSQQPPCPLNPLFEEFLEQVIPDPDEGES
;
A
#
# COMPACT_ATOMS: atom_id res chain seq x y z
N MET A 1 0.68 17.77 -14.00
CA MET A 1 -0.47 16.85 -13.98
C MET A 1 -0.24 15.96 -12.78
N SER A 2 -1.06 16.06 -11.75
CA SER A 2 -1.09 15.09 -10.66
C SER A 2 -1.62 13.78 -11.23
N ASP A 3 -0.88 12.69 -11.07
CA ASP A 3 -1.37 11.38 -11.44
C ASP A 3 -2.58 11.03 -10.55
N SER A 4 -3.56 10.30 -11.10
CA SER A 4 -4.70 9.82 -10.30
C SER A 4 -4.20 8.95 -9.16
N PHE A 5 -4.86 9.04 -8.00
CA PHE A 5 -4.54 8.19 -6.85
C PHE A 5 -4.70 6.69 -7.18
N GLY A 6 -5.49 6.33 -8.20
CA GLY A 6 -5.59 4.96 -8.70
C GLY A 6 -4.25 4.31 -9.06
N VAL A 7 -3.24 5.10 -9.44
CA VAL A 7 -1.88 4.57 -9.66
C VAL A 7 -1.27 4.00 -8.37
N VAL A 8 -1.58 4.59 -7.21
CA VAL A 8 -1.14 4.07 -5.90
C VAL A 8 -1.84 2.74 -5.60
N GLU A 9 -3.14 2.66 -5.86
CA GLU A 9 -3.96 1.46 -5.69
C GLU A 9 -3.42 0.30 -6.53
N ASP A 10 -3.17 0.54 -7.82
CA ASP A 10 -2.58 -0.44 -8.73
C ASP A 10 -1.23 -0.96 -8.22
N LYS A 11 -0.39 -0.09 -7.65
CA LYS A 11 0.90 -0.50 -7.08
C LYS A 11 0.78 -1.30 -5.80
N ILE A 12 -0.25 -1.07 -5.00
CA ILE A 12 -0.54 -1.92 -3.85
C ILE A 12 -0.98 -3.32 -4.32
N PHE A 13 -1.90 -3.42 -5.28
CA PHE A 13 -2.32 -4.70 -5.85
C PHE A 13 -1.17 -5.45 -6.52
N GLU A 14 -0.31 -4.76 -7.26
CA GLU A 14 0.89 -5.35 -7.86
C GLU A 14 1.83 -5.91 -6.78
N THR A 15 2.01 -5.18 -5.68
CA THR A 15 2.87 -5.62 -4.58
C THR A 15 2.29 -6.83 -3.84
N GLU A 16 0.99 -6.84 -3.56
CA GLU A 16 0.29 -7.98 -2.97
C GLU A 16 0.38 -9.21 -3.86
N TYR A 17 0.16 -9.06 -5.17
CA TYR A 17 0.25 -10.14 -6.14
C TYR A 17 1.61 -10.85 -6.06
N PHE A 18 2.71 -10.10 -6.03
CA PHE A 18 4.04 -10.69 -5.95
C PHE A 18 4.32 -11.35 -4.59
N LEU A 19 3.78 -10.80 -3.50
CA LEU A 19 3.86 -11.43 -2.18
C LEU A 19 3.15 -12.79 -2.17
N LYS A 20 1.93 -12.85 -2.74
CA LYS A 20 1.17 -14.10 -2.87
C LYS A 20 1.89 -15.12 -3.73
N ARG A 21 2.44 -14.71 -4.87
CA ARG A 21 3.24 -15.59 -5.74
C ARG A 21 4.50 -16.10 -5.06
N LEU A 22 5.16 -15.27 -4.26
CA LEU A 22 6.31 -15.70 -3.45
C LEU A 22 5.88 -16.78 -2.45
N HIS A 23 4.75 -16.60 -1.76
CA HIS A 23 4.21 -17.58 -0.82
C HIS A 23 3.87 -18.93 -1.49
N GLU A 24 3.27 -18.90 -2.68
CA GLU A 24 2.90 -20.10 -3.45
C GLU A 24 4.12 -20.80 -4.09
N SER A 25 5.24 -20.09 -4.23
CA SER A 25 6.43 -20.60 -4.91
C SER A 25 7.22 -21.60 -4.07
N ARG A 26 7.82 -22.59 -4.73
CA ARG A 26 8.70 -23.57 -4.07
C ARG A 26 9.98 -22.90 -3.57
N SER A 27 10.41 -23.23 -2.35
CA SER A 27 11.70 -22.78 -1.82
C SER A 27 12.87 -23.20 -2.71
N MET A 28 13.88 -22.33 -2.74
CA MET A 28 15.08 -22.43 -3.57
C MET A 28 14.82 -22.46 -5.09
N SER A 29 13.61 -22.17 -5.56
CA SER A 29 13.33 -22.04 -6.99
C SER A 29 13.81 -20.71 -7.56
N PHE A 30 14.13 -20.69 -8.85
CA PHE A 30 14.40 -19.45 -9.57
C PHE A 30 13.17 -18.53 -9.58
N GLU A 31 11.97 -19.11 -9.71
CA GLU A 31 10.69 -18.40 -9.67
C GLU A 31 10.53 -17.60 -8.38
N ALA A 32 10.82 -18.20 -7.22
CA ALA A 32 10.78 -17.51 -5.93
C ALA A 32 11.72 -16.29 -5.89
N SER A 33 12.91 -16.44 -6.47
CA SER A 33 13.86 -15.33 -6.58
C SER A 33 13.33 -14.21 -7.48
N CYS A 34 12.67 -14.54 -8.59
CA CYS A 34 12.02 -13.56 -9.46
C CYS A 34 10.87 -12.84 -8.73
N PHE A 35 9.99 -13.58 -8.05
CA PHE A 35 8.87 -13.00 -7.31
C PHE A 35 9.34 -12.12 -6.15
N PHE A 36 10.34 -12.53 -5.39
CA PHE A 36 10.94 -11.69 -4.36
C PHE A 36 11.53 -10.41 -4.94
N SER A 37 12.29 -10.50 -6.04
CA SER A 37 12.83 -9.32 -6.70
C SER A 37 11.74 -8.36 -7.19
N ALA A 38 10.66 -8.91 -7.77
CA ALA A 38 9.52 -8.15 -8.24
C ALA A 38 8.77 -7.47 -7.09
N PHE A 39 8.52 -8.18 -5.99
CA PHE A 39 7.92 -7.66 -4.76
C PHE A 39 8.69 -6.45 -4.21
N ILE A 40 10.02 -6.57 -4.11
CA ILE A 40 10.91 -5.50 -3.61
C ILE A 40 10.84 -4.26 -4.52
N SER A 41 10.78 -4.47 -5.84
CA SER A 41 10.66 -3.40 -6.83
C SER A 41 9.29 -2.71 -6.79
N ALA A 42 8.21 -3.49 -6.72
CA ALA A 42 6.84 -3.01 -6.63
C ALA A 42 6.61 -2.19 -5.34
N SER A 43 7.09 -2.71 -4.21
CA SER A 43 7.03 -2.04 -2.89
C SER A 43 7.63 -0.64 -2.90
N ARG A 44 8.75 -0.44 -3.62
CA ARG A 44 9.37 0.89 -3.78
C ARG A 44 8.43 1.84 -4.54
N SER A 45 7.84 1.33 -5.61
CA SER A 45 7.01 2.11 -6.52
C SER A 45 5.78 2.67 -5.81
N VAL A 46 5.20 1.95 -4.83
CA VAL A 46 4.10 2.44 -3.98
C VAL A 46 4.41 3.82 -3.38
N THR A 47 5.56 3.95 -2.71
CA THR A 47 5.92 5.23 -2.05
C THR A 47 6.21 6.36 -3.04
N PHE A 48 6.63 6.05 -4.26
CA PHE A 48 6.86 7.04 -5.31
C PHE A 48 5.56 7.46 -5.98
N SER A 49 4.69 6.50 -6.30
CA SER A 49 3.35 6.77 -6.81
C SER A 49 2.56 7.60 -5.81
N LEU A 50 2.69 7.33 -4.51
CA LEU A 50 2.03 8.13 -3.46
C LEU A 50 2.50 9.59 -3.48
N GLN A 51 3.81 9.84 -3.53
CA GLN A 51 4.37 11.20 -3.61
C GLN A 51 3.99 11.92 -4.90
N ALA A 52 3.94 11.20 -6.02
CA ALA A 52 3.57 11.76 -7.32
C ALA A 52 2.08 12.13 -7.38
N ALA A 53 1.19 11.23 -6.95
CA ALA A 53 -0.25 11.44 -6.94
C ALA A 53 -0.67 12.57 -5.99
N MET A 54 0.00 12.67 -4.83
CA MET A 54 -0.30 13.68 -3.81
C MET A 54 0.53 14.98 -3.96
N SER A 55 1.27 15.12 -5.07
CA SER A 55 2.08 16.30 -5.33
C SER A 55 1.21 17.55 -5.44
N GLY A 56 1.49 18.56 -4.61
CA GLY A 56 0.74 19.81 -4.58
C GLY A 56 -0.49 19.81 -3.67
N VAL A 57 -0.82 18.68 -3.03
CA VAL A 57 -1.89 18.63 -2.01
C VAL A 57 -1.44 19.37 -0.75
N ALA A 58 -2.25 20.31 -0.27
CA ALA A 58 -1.95 21.10 0.91
C ALA A 58 -1.78 20.20 2.15
N GLY A 59 -0.70 20.41 2.90
CA GLY A 59 -0.38 19.63 4.11
C GLY A 59 0.20 18.23 3.87
N PHE A 60 0.22 17.72 2.62
CA PHE A 60 0.74 16.38 2.34
C PHE A 60 2.24 16.25 2.61
N ASN A 61 3.06 17.23 2.20
CA ASN A 61 4.50 17.15 2.36
C ASN A 61 4.92 17.04 3.84
N ASP A 62 4.33 17.85 4.71
CA ASP A 62 4.62 17.85 6.14
C ASP A 62 4.17 16.53 6.79
N TRP A 63 2.97 16.06 6.43
CA TRP A 63 2.45 14.77 6.87
C TRP A 63 3.34 13.60 6.42
N TYR A 64 3.77 13.60 5.16
CA TYR A 64 4.56 12.53 4.58
C TYR A 64 5.97 12.47 5.19
N GLU A 65 6.59 13.62 5.47
CA GLU A 65 7.89 13.65 6.15
C GLU A 65 7.82 13.07 7.58
N GLU A 66 6.72 13.29 8.31
CA GLU A 66 6.53 12.64 9.61
C GLU A 66 6.31 11.13 9.49
N ALA A 67 5.46 10.70 8.54
CA ALA A 67 5.26 9.28 8.27
C ALA A 67 6.56 8.57 7.84
N ARG A 68 7.40 9.26 7.07
CA ARG A 68 8.72 8.80 6.65
C ARG A 68 9.69 8.65 7.82
N LYS A 69 9.64 9.51 8.84
CA LYS A 69 10.44 9.33 10.06
C LYS A 69 10.05 8.07 10.81
N SER A 70 8.75 7.78 10.91
CA SER A 70 8.26 6.53 11.52
C SER A 70 8.77 5.30 10.78
N LEU A 71 8.75 5.30 9.44
CA LEU A 71 9.31 4.20 8.63
C LEU A 71 10.82 4.08 8.77
N LYS A 72 11.54 5.20 8.93
CA LYS A 72 12.97 5.20 9.23
C LYS A 72 13.29 4.71 10.64
N ALA A 73 12.33 4.66 11.56
CA ALA A 73 12.55 4.09 12.89
C ALA A 73 12.46 2.56 12.87
N ASP A 74 11.63 2.00 11.97
CA ASP A 74 11.45 0.56 11.81
C ASP A 74 12.69 -0.12 11.21
N GLN A 75 13.21 -1.11 11.93
CA GLN A 75 14.38 -1.88 11.53
C GLN A 75 14.10 -2.78 10.33
N LEU A 76 12.88 -3.31 10.21
CA LEU A 76 12.47 -4.15 9.08
C LEU A 76 12.42 -3.32 7.80
N ALA A 77 11.79 -2.14 7.86
CA ALA A 77 11.76 -1.21 6.74
C ALA A 77 13.18 -0.78 6.28
N LYS A 78 14.11 -0.53 7.21
CA LYS A 78 15.53 -0.26 6.86
C LYS A 78 16.16 -1.42 6.12
N TYR A 79 15.98 -2.65 6.62
CA TYR A 79 16.51 -3.85 5.97
C TYR A 79 15.97 -3.98 4.55
N PHE A 80 14.66 -3.82 4.34
CA PHE A 80 14.08 -3.88 2.99
C PHE A 80 14.56 -2.77 2.06
N VAL A 81 14.89 -1.58 2.58
CA VAL A 81 15.53 -0.50 1.81
C VAL A 81 16.94 -0.90 1.35
N GLU A 82 17.72 -1.57 2.18
CA GLU A 82 19.05 -2.08 1.83
C GLU A 82 18.97 -3.22 0.82
N VAL A 83 18.12 -4.21 1.07
CA VAL A 83 17.85 -5.33 0.14
C VAL A 83 17.45 -4.79 -1.22
N ARG A 84 16.57 -3.79 -1.27
CA ARG A 84 16.19 -3.12 -2.51
C ARG A 84 17.38 -2.53 -3.23
N ASN A 85 18.27 -1.81 -2.53
CA ASN A 85 19.45 -1.24 -3.17
C ASN A 85 20.35 -2.35 -3.74
N ASP A 86 20.48 -3.48 -3.06
CA ASP A 86 21.28 -4.61 -3.50
C ASP A 86 20.65 -5.40 -4.66
N VAL A 87 19.34 -5.65 -4.61
CA VAL A 87 18.59 -6.34 -5.67
C VAL A 87 18.55 -5.47 -6.92
N VAL A 88 18.19 -4.19 -6.80
CA VAL A 88 17.99 -3.30 -7.95
C VAL A 88 19.31 -2.82 -8.55
N HIS A 89 20.31 -2.46 -7.72
CA HIS A 89 21.56 -1.88 -8.23
C HIS A 89 22.68 -2.90 -8.42
N LYS A 90 22.68 -4.00 -7.66
CA LYS A 90 23.76 -5.01 -7.72
C LYS A 90 23.28 -6.36 -8.27
N GLY A 91 21.97 -6.56 -8.49
CA GLY A 91 21.40 -7.83 -8.92
C GLY A 91 21.53 -8.95 -7.89
N ARG A 92 21.81 -8.62 -6.62
CA ARG A 92 22.04 -9.62 -5.56
C ARG A 92 20.74 -9.90 -4.84
N ASN A 93 20.17 -11.07 -5.07
CA ASN A 93 18.99 -11.52 -4.35
C ASN A 93 19.38 -12.27 -3.06
N PRO A 94 19.07 -11.75 -1.86
CA PRO A 94 19.40 -12.39 -0.59
C PRO A 94 18.48 -13.57 -0.23
N LEU A 95 17.39 -13.80 -0.97
CA LEU A 95 16.46 -14.88 -0.72
C LEU A 95 17.18 -16.23 -0.69
N ASN A 96 16.96 -17.01 0.38
CA ASN A 96 17.56 -18.33 0.60
C ASN A 96 19.11 -18.33 0.62
N ARG A 97 19.75 -17.17 0.78
CA ARG A 97 21.21 -17.07 0.96
C ARG A 97 21.56 -17.10 2.43
N VAL A 98 21.91 -18.27 2.93
CA VAL A 98 22.30 -18.48 4.32
C VAL A 98 23.83 -18.39 4.46
N PRO A 99 24.37 -17.41 5.20
CA PRO A 99 25.80 -17.33 5.48
C PRO A 99 26.23 -18.45 6.45
N LEU A 100 27.54 -18.69 6.54
CA LEU A 100 28.08 -19.81 7.32
C LEU A 100 27.70 -19.75 8.80
N GLU A 101 27.57 -18.55 9.39
CA GLU A 101 27.15 -18.39 10.78
C GLU A 101 25.77 -19.01 11.09
N HIS A 102 24.90 -19.08 10.09
CA HIS A 102 23.51 -19.54 10.21
C HIS A 102 23.26 -20.93 9.61
N LEU A 103 24.29 -21.54 9.02
CA LEU A 103 24.14 -22.81 8.31
C LEU A 103 23.68 -23.93 9.24
N ARG A 104 24.22 -24.00 10.46
CA ARG A 104 23.84 -25.02 11.45
C ARG A 104 22.37 -24.90 11.83
N GLU A 105 21.91 -23.67 12.09
CA GLU A 105 20.52 -23.41 12.43
C GLU A 105 19.59 -23.76 11.25
N HIS A 106 19.92 -23.31 10.04
CA HIS A 106 19.15 -23.60 8.83
C HIS A 106 19.00 -25.10 8.56
N LEU A 107 20.10 -25.86 8.62
CA LEU A 107 20.08 -27.32 8.44
C LEU A 107 19.27 -28.01 9.54
N SER A 108 19.36 -27.54 10.79
CA SER A 108 18.56 -28.08 11.88
C SER A 108 17.07 -27.87 11.65
N ARG A 109 16.66 -26.67 11.20
CA ARG A 109 15.26 -26.37 10.84
C ARG A 109 14.79 -27.30 9.72
N GLN A 110 15.53 -27.38 8.60
CA GLN A 110 15.16 -28.25 7.47
C GLN A 110 14.95 -29.72 7.87
N MET A 111 15.81 -30.27 8.74
CA MET A 111 15.68 -31.66 9.18
C MET A 111 14.48 -31.90 10.11
N HIS A 112 14.11 -30.91 10.93
CA HIS A 112 13.10 -31.09 11.98
C HIS A 112 11.70 -30.74 11.53
N THR A 113 11.53 -29.70 10.71
CA THR A 113 10.21 -29.21 10.32
C THR A 113 9.77 -29.68 8.93
N ARG A 114 10.68 -30.27 8.11
CA ARG A 114 10.45 -30.48 6.65
C ARG A 114 9.92 -29.24 5.95
N ASP A 115 10.19 -28.07 6.53
CA ASP A 115 9.60 -26.82 6.12
C ASP A 115 10.42 -26.28 4.95
N ASN A 116 9.77 -26.22 3.79
CA ASN A 116 10.32 -25.62 2.58
C ASN A 116 9.99 -24.12 2.57
N SER A 117 10.15 -23.45 3.71
CA SER A 117 9.99 -22.02 3.82
C SER A 117 11.11 -21.29 3.09
N HIS A 118 10.82 -20.07 2.66
CA HIS A 118 11.84 -19.16 2.13
C HIS A 118 12.51 -18.47 3.31
N ILE A 119 13.82 -18.29 3.27
CA ILE A 119 14.57 -17.75 4.41
C ILE A 119 15.25 -16.43 4.05
N LEU A 120 15.21 -15.48 4.98
CA LEU A 120 15.99 -14.25 4.96
C LEU A 120 16.84 -14.16 6.22
N VAL A 121 17.94 -13.41 6.09
CA VAL A 121 18.87 -13.11 7.17
C VAL A 121 18.75 -11.63 7.48
N ILE A 122 18.10 -11.31 8.60
CA ILE A 122 17.84 -9.92 8.99
C ILE A 122 18.81 -9.53 10.13
N PRO A 123 19.41 -8.33 10.12
CA PRO A 123 20.21 -7.83 11.23
C PRO A 123 19.37 -7.75 12.52
N ASN A 124 19.88 -8.25 13.63
CA ASN A 124 19.21 -8.20 14.92
C ASN A 124 19.32 -6.79 15.51
N ALA A 125 18.19 -6.19 15.85
CA ALA A 125 18.13 -4.86 16.47
C ALA A 125 18.80 -4.80 17.85
N SER A 126 18.86 -5.92 18.58
CA SER A 126 19.29 -5.96 19.98
C SER A 126 20.80 -6.16 20.16
N GLN A 127 21.51 -6.67 19.16
CA GLN A 127 22.94 -6.98 19.25
C GLN A 127 23.65 -6.62 17.95
N SER A 128 24.42 -5.52 17.99
CA SER A 128 25.23 -5.06 16.85
C SER A 128 26.14 -6.18 16.36
N GLY A 129 25.94 -6.61 15.11
CA GLY A 129 26.75 -7.64 14.45
C GLY A 129 26.15 -9.05 14.48
N GLN A 130 25.01 -9.26 15.13
CA GLN A 130 24.25 -10.51 15.00
C GLN A 130 23.13 -10.36 13.97
N SER A 131 22.85 -11.45 13.26
CA SER A 131 21.74 -11.58 12.33
C SER A 131 20.89 -12.78 12.73
N THR A 132 19.65 -12.85 12.26
CA THR A 132 18.70 -13.91 12.61
C THR A 132 18.03 -14.46 11.36
N LEU A 133 17.79 -15.77 11.34
CA LEU A 133 17.02 -16.43 10.29
C LEU A 133 15.52 -16.26 10.50
N VAL A 134 14.87 -15.61 9.56
CA VAL A 134 13.41 -15.42 9.53
C VAL A 134 12.81 -16.03 8.28
N ASP A 135 11.51 -16.36 8.36
CA ASP A 135 10.74 -16.69 7.18
C ASP A 135 10.58 -15.43 6.29
N ALA A 136 10.92 -15.58 5.01
CA ALA A 136 10.93 -14.49 4.06
C ALA A 136 9.51 -13.98 3.77
N VAL A 137 8.53 -14.88 3.71
CA VAL A 137 7.15 -14.52 3.38
C VAL A 137 6.55 -13.73 4.53
N SER A 138 6.73 -14.17 5.78
CA SER A 138 6.33 -13.43 6.98
C SER A 138 6.98 -12.05 7.02
N ALA A 139 8.30 -11.97 6.82
CA ALA A 139 9.00 -10.68 6.80
C ALA A 139 8.48 -9.75 5.68
N CYS A 140 8.23 -10.29 4.48
CA CYS A 140 7.65 -9.51 3.38
C CYS A 140 6.21 -9.07 3.69
N LYS A 141 5.42 -9.92 4.33
CA LYS A 141 4.06 -9.61 4.78
C LYS A 141 4.07 -8.46 5.80
N ASP A 142 4.92 -8.52 6.82
CA ASP A 142 5.03 -7.47 7.84
C ASP A 142 5.44 -6.12 7.22
N PHE A 143 6.37 -6.16 6.26
CA PHE A 143 6.77 -4.97 5.51
C PHE A 143 5.63 -4.43 4.61
N PHE A 144 4.93 -5.31 3.91
CA PHE A 144 3.76 -4.94 3.10
C PHE A 144 2.66 -4.33 3.97
N THR A 145 2.35 -4.91 5.12
CA THR A 145 1.39 -4.37 6.10
C THR A 145 1.79 -2.95 6.53
N SER A 146 3.08 -2.69 6.74
CA SER A 146 3.58 -1.35 7.09
C SER A 146 3.39 -0.33 5.97
N LEU A 147 3.58 -0.74 4.71
CA LEU A 147 3.28 0.09 3.54
C LEU A 147 1.78 0.32 3.37
N LEU A 148 0.97 -0.71 3.55
CA LEU A 148 -0.47 -0.63 3.47
C LEU A 148 -1.04 0.28 4.56
N ALA A 149 -0.50 0.21 5.79
CA ALA A 149 -0.86 1.11 6.88
C ALA A 149 -0.52 2.58 6.59
N LEU A 150 0.58 2.84 5.88
CA LEU A 150 0.91 4.19 5.40
C LEU A 150 -0.14 4.69 4.42
N VAL A 151 -0.51 3.86 3.43
CA VAL A 151 -1.52 4.21 2.44
C VAL A 151 -2.88 4.41 3.11
N PHE A 152 -3.29 3.54 4.02
CA PHE A 152 -4.50 3.69 4.82
C PHE A 152 -4.55 5.04 5.54
N LYS A 153 -3.48 5.41 6.26
CA LYS A 153 -3.39 6.72 6.93
C LYS A 153 -3.50 7.89 5.93
N CYS A 154 -2.98 7.73 4.72
CA CYS A 154 -3.14 8.73 3.66
C CYS A 154 -4.61 8.85 3.25
N TYR A 155 -5.31 7.73 3.02
CA TYR A 155 -6.77 7.74 2.76
C TYR A 155 -7.52 8.44 3.89
N SER A 156 -7.28 8.07 5.15
CA SER A 156 -8.01 8.64 6.27
C SER A 156 -7.77 10.16 6.41
N THR A 157 -6.55 10.62 6.16
CA THR A 157 -6.17 12.03 6.32
C THR A 157 -6.64 12.90 5.15
N PHE A 158 -6.53 12.38 3.92
CA PHE A 158 -6.80 13.13 2.68
C PHE A 158 -7.99 12.54 1.90
N ARG A 159 -8.97 11.96 2.59
CA ARG A 159 -10.10 11.22 1.99
C ARG A 159 -10.80 11.97 0.86
N ALA A 160 -11.04 13.27 1.02
CA ALA A 160 -11.73 14.08 0.02
C ALA A 160 -10.90 14.32 -1.25
N VAL A 161 -9.58 14.08 -1.23
CA VAL A 161 -8.69 14.17 -2.39
C VAL A 161 -8.48 12.81 -3.03
N VAL A 162 -8.43 11.77 -2.19
CA VAL A 162 -7.99 10.43 -2.57
C VAL A 162 -9.17 9.55 -3.02
N ASP A 163 -10.30 9.64 -2.31
CA ASP A 163 -11.47 8.81 -2.56
C ASP A 163 -12.52 9.62 -3.33
N PRO A 164 -12.90 9.18 -4.56
CA PRO A 164 -13.91 9.87 -5.36
C PRO A 164 -15.26 10.04 -4.65
N ARG A 165 -15.69 9.08 -3.83
CA ARG A 165 -16.96 9.17 -3.11
C ARG A 165 -16.91 10.22 -2.03
N TRP A 166 -15.78 10.37 -1.34
CA TRP A 166 -15.56 11.47 -0.39
C TRP A 166 -15.35 12.82 -1.09
N TYR A 167 -14.77 12.84 -2.30
CA TYR A 167 -14.64 14.04 -3.11
C TYR A 167 -16.02 14.61 -3.49
N PHE A 168 -16.95 13.77 -3.97
CA PHE A 168 -18.32 14.16 -4.34
C PHE A 168 -19.28 14.23 -3.14
N THR A 169 -18.82 14.76 -2.01
CA THR A 169 -19.66 15.13 -0.87
C THR A 169 -20.09 16.59 -0.93
N GLU A 170 -21.29 16.88 -0.44
CA GLU A 170 -21.83 18.25 -0.41
C GLU A 170 -20.92 19.16 0.43
N GLU A 171 -20.44 18.66 1.57
CA GLU A 171 -19.55 19.38 2.48
C GLU A 171 -18.23 19.76 1.80
N ASN A 172 -17.65 18.85 1.01
CA ASN A 172 -16.40 19.12 0.30
C ASN A 172 -16.59 20.21 -0.77
N PHE A 173 -17.67 20.13 -1.55
CA PHE A 173 -17.97 21.12 -2.59
C PHE A 173 -18.31 22.50 -1.99
N ILE A 174 -19.11 22.55 -0.92
CA ILE A 174 -19.40 23.81 -0.21
C ILE A 174 -18.12 24.42 0.38
N SER A 175 -17.24 23.61 0.97
CA SER A 175 -15.98 24.09 1.56
C SER A 175 -15.02 24.69 0.52
N THR A 176 -15.15 24.29 -0.74
CA THR A 176 -14.35 24.79 -1.87
C THR A 176 -15.07 25.87 -2.68
N GLY A 177 -16.27 26.28 -2.26
CA GLY A 177 -17.09 27.29 -2.95
C GLY A 177 -17.69 26.82 -4.27
N ARG A 178 -17.78 25.50 -4.49
CA ARG A 178 -18.33 24.87 -5.69
C ARG A 178 -19.76 24.41 -5.46
N THR A 179 -20.48 24.25 -6.56
CA THR A 179 -21.90 23.87 -6.60
C THR A 179 -22.10 22.47 -7.16
N LEU A 180 -23.33 21.96 -7.07
CA LEU A 180 -23.73 20.70 -7.72
C LEU A 180 -23.55 20.77 -9.25
N GLU A 181 -23.77 21.93 -9.87
CA GLU A 181 -23.58 22.12 -11.31
C GLU A 181 -22.11 21.95 -11.70
N ASP A 182 -21.19 22.41 -10.86
CA ASP A 182 -19.75 22.21 -11.07
C ASP A 182 -19.40 20.72 -11.00
N ALA A 183 -19.96 19.99 -10.03
CA ALA A 183 -19.76 18.54 -9.89
C ALA A 183 -20.28 17.77 -11.12
N LEU A 184 -21.46 18.14 -11.63
CA LEU A 184 -22.04 17.54 -12.83
C LEU A 184 -21.18 17.82 -14.06
N ASN A 185 -20.70 19.06 -14.20
CA ASN A 185 -19.83 19.46 -15.32
C ASN A 185 -18.48 18.72 -15.28
N GLU A 186 -17.89 18.52 -14.10
CA GLU A 186 -16.67 17.71 -13.92
C GLU A 186 -16.84 16.26 -14.37
N LEU A 187 -18.04 15.69 -14.18
CA LEU A 187 -18.39 14.34 -14.64
C LEU A 187 -18.84 14.31 -16.12
N GLY A 188 -18.88 15.46 -16.79
CA GLY A 188 -19.30 15.59 -18.20
C GLY A 188 -20.81 15.53 -18.40
N TYR A 189 -21.61 15.66 -17.34
CA TYR A 189 -23.06 15.73 -17.44
C TYR A 189 -23.53 17.12 -17.87
N PRO A 190 -24.60 17.22 -18.69
CA PRO A 190 -25.23 18.50 -18.99
C PRO A 190 -25.78 19.18 -17.72
N PRO A 191 -25.72 20.51 -17.60
CA PRO A 191 -26.32 21.23 -16.45
C PRO A 191 -27.82 20.95 -16.26
N SER A 192 -28.54 20.67 -17.36
CA SER A 192 -29.96 20.29 -17.31
C SER A 192 -30.24 18.98 -16.56
N TRP A 193 -29.22 18.15 -16.33
CA TRP A 193 -29.35 16.91 -15.57
C TRP A 193 -29.70 17.17 -14.10
N GLY A 194 -29.25 18.30 -13.53
CA GLY A 194 -29.62 18.73 -12.18
C GLY A 194 -31.12 18.95 -11.98
N GLN A 195 -31.88 19.16 -13.07
CA GLN A 195 -33.35 19.31 -13.01
C GLN A 195 -34.08 17.99 -12.78
N PHE A 196 -33.42 16.86 -13.07
CA PHE A 196 -33.96 15.50 -12.89
C PHE A 196 -33.37 14.79 -11.68
N ALA A 197 -32.35 15.38 -11.05
CA ALA A 197 -31.74 14.85 -9.85
C ALA A 197 -32.67 15.03 -8.63
N PRO A 198 -32.66 14.10 -7.66
CA PRO A 198 -33.34 14.28 -6.39
C PRO A 198 -32.85 15.57 -5.71
N SER A 199 -33.72 16.32 -5.04
CA SER A 199 -33.31 17.59 -4.40
C SER A 199 -32.37 17.36 -3.21
N GLY A 200 -31.44 18.31 -3.00
CA GLY A 200 -30.54 18.35 -1.84
C GLY A 200 -29.59 17.14 -1.76
N ALA A 201 -29.52 16.51 -0.59
CA ALA A 201 -28.62 15.38 -0.30
C ALA A 201 -28.79 14.18 -1.25
N GLY A 202 -30.00 13.98 -1.81
CA GLY A 202 -30.26 12.88 -2.74
C GLY A 202 -29.52 13.00 -4.08
N ALA A 203 -29.26 14.22 -4.57
CA ALA A 203 -28.45 14.43 -5.78
C ALA A 203 -27.00 13.99 -5.54
N TRP A 204 -26.41 14.42 -4.43
CA TRP A 204 -25.04 14.07 -4.07
C TRP A 204 -24.87 12.56 -3.85
N LYS A 205 -25.82 11.91 -3.17
CA LYS A 205 -25.84 10.45 -3.03
C LYS A 205 -25.91 9.73 -4.37
N THR A 206 -26.70 10.25 -5.31
CA THR A 206 -26.79 9.69 -6.68
C THR A 206 -25.46 9.81 -7.40
N LEU A 207 -24.76 10.95 -7.30
CA LEU A 207 -23.44 11.13 -7.90
C LEU A 207 -22.40 10.19 -7.29
N ARG A 208 -22.38 10.06 -5.96
CA ARG A 208 -21.47 9.15 -5.25
C ARG A 208 -21.72 7.69 -5.62
N SER A 209 -22.97 7.27 -5.82
CA SER A 209 -23.30 5.89 -6.20
C SER A 209 -22.76 5.47 -7.57
N GLN A 210 -22.40 6.44 -8.43
CA GLN A 210 -21.76 6.16 -9.72
C GLN A 210 -20.25 5.98 -9.60
N GLN A 211 -19.66 6.35 -8.47
CA GLN A 211 -18.24 6.22 -8.22
C GLN A 211 -17.92 4.86 -7.56
N PRO A 212 -16.80 4.23 -7.92
CA PRO A 212 -16.40 2.99 -7.27
C PRO A 212 -16.11 3.23 -5.77
N PRO A 213 -16.44 2.27 -4.89
CA PRO A 213 -15.95 2.29 -3.51
C PRO A 213 -14.42 2.15 -3.47
N CYS A 214 -13.81 2.45 -2.32
CA CYS A 214 -12.37 2.27 -2.12
C CYS A 214 -11.95 0.82 -2.47
N PRO A 215 -11.15 0.62 -3.52
CA PRO A 215 -10.81 -0.72 -3.99
C PRO A 215 -9.86 -1.45 -3.04
N LEU A 216 -9.15 -0.72 -2.17
CA LEU A 216 -8.22 -1.28 -1.20
C LEU A 216 -8.88 -1.78 0.09
N ASN A 217 -10.18 -1.54 0.29
CA ASN A 217 -10.89 -1.98 1.49
C ASN A 217 -10.75 -3.49 1.80
N PRO A 218 -10.82 -4.42 0.84
CA PRO A 218 -10.56 -5.84 1.11
C PRO A 218 -9.16 -6.12 1.67
N LEU A 219 -8.14 -5.39 1.19
CA LEU A 219 -6.77 -5.53 1.70
C LEU A 219 -6.60 -4.87 3.06
N PHE A 220 -7.24 -3.71 3.30
CA PHE A 220 -7.24 -3.08 4.62
C PHE A 220 -7.90 -3.98 5.66
N GLU A 221 -9.00 -4.65 5.31
CA GLU A 221 -9.67 -5.59 6.19
C GLU A 221 -8.79 -6.81 6.47
N GLU A 222 -8.21 -7.42 5.43
CA GLU A 222 -7.37 -8.63 5.58
C GLU A 222 -6.09 -8.39 6.39
N PHE A 223 -5.41 -7.25 6.19
CA PHE A 223 -4.08 -7.01 6.76
C PHE A 223 -4.08 -6.07 7.96
N LEU A 224 -5.06 -5.17 8.09
CA LEU A 224 -5.11 -4.14 9.15
C LEU A 224 -6.35 -4.23 10.04
N GLU A 225 -7.31 -5.12 9.72
CA GLU A 225 -8.61 -5.24 10.39
C GLU A 225 -9.36 -3.89 10.44
N GLN A 226 -9.19 -3.08 9.38
CA GLN A 226 -9.74 -1.73 9.26
C GLN A 226 -10.33 -1.51 7.87
N VAL A 227 -11.29 -0.60 7.77
CA VAL A 227 -11.99 -0.26 6.52
C VAL A 227 -12.11 1.26 6.43
N ILE A 228 -11.97 1.82 5.22
CA ILE A 228 -12.30 3.23 5.00
C ILE A 228 -13.83 3.33 4.93
N PRO A 229 -14.46 4.07 5.86
CA PRO A 229 -15.92 4.15 5.92
C PRO A 229 -16.46 4.82 4.67
N ASP A 230 -17.58 4.30 4.21
CA ASP A 230 -18.32 4.89 3.11
C ASP A 230 -19.01 6.18 3.59
N PRO A 231 -19.02 7.27 2.80
CA PRO A 231 -19.81 8.45 3.17
C PRO A 231 -21.30 8.16 3.33
N ASP A 232 -21.82 7.10 2.71
CA ASP A 232 -23.24 6.73 2.78
C ASP A 232 -23.55 5.76 3.96
N GLU A 233 -22.52 5.24 4.66
CA GLU A 233 -22.68 4.37 5.85
C GLU A 233 -23.09 5.21 7.07
N GLY A 234 -24.40 5.43 7.23
CA GLY A 234 -24.99 6.19 8.34
C GLY A 234 -26.17 7.07 7.92
N GLU A 235 -26.36 7.28 6.62
CA GLU A 235 -27.52 7.95 6.04
C GLU A 235 -28.65 6.94 5.80
N SER A 236 -29.30 6.49 6.88
CA SER A 236 -30.57 5.72 6.83
C SER A 236 -31.77 6.61 7.11
#